data_AF-A0A7J4MYU2-F1
#
_entry.id   AF-A0A7J4MYU2-F1
#
_cell.length_a   1.000
_cell.length_b   1.000
_cell.length_c   1.000
_cell.angle_alpha   90.00
_cell.angle_beta   90.00
_cell.angle_gamma   90.00
#
_symmetry.space_group_name_H-M   'P 1'
#
loop_
_entity.id
_entity.type
_entity.pdbx_description
1 polymer ?
#
loop_
_entity_poly.entity_id
_entity_poly.type
_entity_poly.pdbx_seq_one_letter_code
_entity_poly.pdbx_strand_id
1 'polypeptide(L)'
;MDGKKLGAKILLLKVSGTLSSGKPSDINFELVQKIAQKEECFSFLRNTHGLATKEFEVAVSKASSVEEIELDVVNGAFKNLDDKEKEARSDLVFSLMHLLNKEKAEDETRESFSARIVDETIKILNLEEKI
;
A
#
# COMPACT_ATOMS: atom_id res chain seq x y z
N MET A 1 7.81 12.78 -37.75
CA MET A 1 8.78 12.63 -36.65
C MET A 1 9.81 11.63 -37.11
N ASP A 2 11.07 12.05 -37.30
CA ASP A 2 12.16 11.16 -37.68
C ASP A 2 12.41 10.15 -36.55
N GLY A 3 11.96 8.91 -36.76
CA GLY A 3 12.24 7.81 -35.85
C GLY A 3 13.75 7.52 -35.87
N LYS A 4 14.48 8.03 -34.88
CA LYS A 4 15.90 7.72 -34.71
C LYS A 4 16.04 6.23 -34.41
N LYS A 5 16.58 5.47 -35.37
CA LYS A 5 16.95 4.05 -35.19
C LYS A 5 17.84 3.87 -33.95
N LEU A 6 17.58 2.83 -33.15
CA LEU A 6 18.31 2.53 -31.91
C LEU A 6 19.51 1.60 -32.09
N GLY A 7 19.70 1.06 -33.30
CA GLY A 7 20.82 0.21 -33.69
C GLY A 7 22.18 0.74 -33.22
N ALA A 8 22.95 -0.14 -32.54
CA ALA A 8 24.30 0.13 -32.04
C ALA A 8 24.43 1.32 -31.06
N LYS A 9 23.33 1.74 -30.41
CA LYS A 9 23.32 2.83 -29.42
C LYS A 9 23.06 2.33 -28.01
N ILE A 10 23.55 3.09 -27.04
CA ILE A 10 23.17 2.94 -25.63
C ILE A 10 21.96 3.83 -25.37
N LEU A 11 20.86 3.23 -24.89
CA LEU A 11 19.64 3.94 -24.51
C LEU A 11 19.60 4.10 -22.99
N LEU A 12 19.44 5.34 -22.53
CA LEU A 12 19.18 5.64 -21.11
C LEU A 12 17.75 6.16 -20.94
N LEU A 13 16.91 5.39 -20.25
CA LEU A 13 15.59 5.83 -19.82
C LEU A 13 15.69 6.48 -18.44
N LYS A 14 15.38 7.78 -18.36
CA LYS A 14 15.23 8.51 -17.10
C LYS A 14 13.74 8.65 -16.78
N VAL A 15 13.32 8.13 -15.64
CA VAL A 15 11.95 8.25 -15.14
C VAL A 15 11.98 9.07 -13.85
N SER A 16 11.13 10.08 -13.77
CA SER A 16 11.05 10.99 -12.63
C SER A 16 9.62 11.46 -12.39
N GLY A 17 9.33 11.88 -11.18
CA GLY A 17 8.00 12.33 -10.74
C GLY A 17 7.43 11.45 -9.64
N THR A 18 6.16 11.67 -9.29
CA THR A 18 5.48 10.93 -8.23
C THR A 18 4.41 10.02 -8.81
N LEU A 19 4.45 8.72 -8.49
CA LEU A 19 3.41 7.78 -8.87
C LEU A 19 2.08 8.16 -8.19
N SER A 20 1.00 8.18 -8.97
CA SER A 20 -0.36 8.40 -8.45
C SER A 20 -0.80 7.25 -7.53
N SER A 21 -0.36 6.03 -7.83
CA SER A 21 -0.57 4.81 -7.06
C SER A 21 0.51 3.76 -7.39
N GLY A 22 0.63 2.73 -6.54
CA GLY A 22 1.57 1.63 -6.73
C GLY A 22 3.01 1.92 -6.28
N LYS A 23 3.90 0.97 -6.55
CA LYS A 23 5.34 1.01 -6.23
C LYS A 23 6.16 1.12 -7.53
N PRO A 24 7.42 1.62 -7.47
CA PRO A 24 8.29 1.67 -8.63
C PRO A 24 8.56 0.29 -9.24
N SER A 25 8.47 -0.77 -8.44
CA SER A 25 8.58 -2.18 -8.87
C SER A 25 7.44 -2.63 -9.79
N ASP A 26 6.30 -1.96 -9.76
CA ASP A 26 5.11 -2.33 -10.54
C ASP A 26 5.23 -1.90 -12.01
N ILE A 27 6.23 -1.05 -12.32
CA ILE A 27 6.52 -0.62 -13.69
C ILE A 27 7.25 -1.76 -14.43
N ASN A 28 6.64 -2.24 -15.51
CA ASN A 28 7.21 -3.28 -16.36
C ASN A 28 8.33 -2.74 -17.28
N PHE A 29 9.50 -2.47 -16.70
CA PHE A 29 10.69 -2.07 -17.45
C PHE A 29 11.22 -3.17 -18.39
N GLU A 30 10.89 -4.43 -18.13
CA GLU A 30 11.30 -5.54 -18.97
C GLU A 30 10.62 -5.47 -20.35
N LEU A 31 9.35 -5.05 -20.40
CA LEU A 31 8.65 -4.81 -21.66
C LEU A 31 9.34 -3.71 -22.48
N VAL A 32 9.74 -2.61 -21.83
CA VAL A 32 10.45 -1.50 -22.48
C VAL A 32 11.80 -1.96 -23.01
N GLN A 33 12.53 -2.75 -22.23
CA GLN A 33 13.81 -3.34 -22.65
C GLN A 33 13.63 -4.27 -23.86
N LYS A 34 12.60 -5.12 -23.88
CA LYS A 34 12.28 -5.99 -25.03
C LYS A 34 12.00 -5.18 -26.29
N ILE A 35 11.31 -4.05 -26.19
CA ILE A 35 11.08 -3.14 -27.32
C ILE A 35 12.39 -2.53 -27.81
N ALA A 36 13.24 -2.05 -26.89
CA ALA A 36 14.55 -1.48 -27.26
C ALA A 36 15.48 -2.50 -27.93
N GLN A 37 15.45 -3.76 -27.47
CA GLN A 37 16.23 -4.86 -28.06
C GLN A 37 15.76 -5.21 -29.48
N LYS A 38 14.45 -5.18 -29.76
CA LYS A 38 13.91 -5.38 -31.12
C LYS A 38 14.41 -4.33 -32.12
N GLU A 39 14.76 -3.14 -31.62
CA GLU A 39 15.32 -2.04 -32.41
C GLU A 39 16.87 -2.06 -32.45
N GLU A 40 17.48 -3.21 -32.14
CA GLU A 40 18.94 -3.45 -32.16
C GLU A 40 19.75 -2.53 -31.23
N CYS A 41 19.14 -2.08 -30.14
CA CYS A 41 19.83 -1.30 -29.11
C CYS A 41 20.99 -2.10 -28.49
N PHE A 42 22.18 -1.50 -28.41
CA PHE A 42 23.38 -2.14 -27.87
C PHE A 42 23.27 -2.37 -26.35
N SER A 43 22.71 -1.40 -25.63
CA SER A 43 22.52 -1.51 -24.17
C SER A 43 21.38 -0.62 -23.70
N PHE A 44 20.56 -1.15 -22.79
CA PHE A 44 19.47 -0.44 -22.14
C PHE A 44 19.83 -0.16 -20.68
N LEU A 45 19.84 1.11 -20.32
CA LEU A 45 20.05 1.59 -18.95
C LEU A 45 18.78 2.28 -18.46
N ARG A 46 18.44 2.07 -17.19
CA ARG A 46 17.32 2.77 -16.53
C ARG A 46 17.83 3.57 -15.33
N ASN A 47 17.32 4.77 -15.17
CA ASN A 47 17.47 5.57 -13.97
C ASN A 47 16.08 5.93 -13.44
N THR A 48 15.78 5.44 -12.24
CA THR A 48 14.52 5.67 -11.52
C THR A 48 14.75 6.42 -10.22
N HIS A 49 15.92 7.06 -10.06
CA HIS A 49 16.28 7.73 -8.79
C HIS A 49 15.38 8.94 -8.51
N GLY A 50 14.83 9.57 -9.55
CA GLY A 50 13.88 10.67 -9.42
C GLY A 50 12.42 10.23 -9.34
N LEU A 51 12.12 8.93 -9.25
CA LEU A 51 10.76 8.40 -9.17
C LEU A 51 10.38 8.17 -7.71
N ALA A 52 9.41 8.93 -7.23
CA ALA A 52 8.85 8.83 -5.89
C ALA A 52 7.50 8.12 -5.90
N THR A 53 7.14 7.50 -4.80
CA THR A 53 5.76 7.09 -4.51
C THR A 53 5.08 8.18 -3.70
N LYS A 54 3.76 8.33 -3.85
CA LYS A 54 2.97 9.10 -2.89
C LYS A 54 3.01 8.31 -1.57
N GLU A 55 3.97 8.62 -0.70
CA GLU A 55 4.10 7.96 0.59
C GLU A 55 2.80 8.14 1.38
N PHE A 56 2.54 7.19 2.29
CA PHE A 56 1.49 7.35 3.29
C PHE A 56 1.96 8.42 4.29
N GLU A 57 1.79 9.69 3.91
CA GLU A 57 1.98 10.80 4.83
C GLU A 57 0.77 10.83 5.77
N VAL A 58 0.99 10.40 7.01
CA VAL A 58 0.06 10.69 8.11
C VAL A 58 0.17 12.17 8.41
N ALA A 59 -0.63 12.98 7.74
CA ALA A 59 -0.80 14.37 8.09
C ALA A 59 -1.69 14.43 9.34
N VAL A 60 -1.09 14.32 10.52
CA VAL A 60 -1.81 14.57 11.78
C VAL A 60 -2.20 16.04 11.78
N SER A 61 -3.49 16.34 11.67
CA SER A 61 -3.99 17.69 11.78
C SER A 61 -3.74 18.22 13.20
N LYS A 62 -3.98 19.52 13.46
CA LYS A 62 -4.06 20.03 14.85
C LYS A 62 -5.35 19.49 15.51
N ALA A 63 -5.44 18.17 15.63
CA ALA A 63 -6.56 17.46 16.22
C ALA A 63 -6.55 17.65 17.73
N SER A 64 -7.75 17.72 18.31
CA SER A 64 -7.98 18.02 19.73
C SER A 64 -8.04 16.75 20.59
N SER A 65 -8.15 15.56 19.98
CA SER A 65 -8.23 14.27 20.67
C SER A 65 -7.56 13.12 19.90
N VAL A 66 -7.36 11.99 20.57
CA VAL A 66 -6.78 10.77 19.96
C VAL A 66 -7.70 10.22 18.88
N GLU A 67 -9.01 10.25 19.11
CA GLU A 67 -10.03 9.74 18.19
C GLU A 67 -10.04 10.51 16.87
N GLU A 68 -9.84 11.83 16.92
CA GLU A 68 -9.71 12.66 15.71
C GLU A 68 -8.45 12.29 14.92
N ILE A 69 -7.34 12.01 15.60
CA ILE A 69 -6.09 11.56 14.96
C ILE A 69 -6.30 10.20 14.30
N GLU A 70 -6.93 9.25 14.98
CA GLU A 70 -7.22 7.92 14.43
C GLU A 70 -8.09 8.03 13.18
N LEU A 71 -9.13 8.87 13.21
CA LEU A 71 -9.99 9.11 12.07
C LEU A 71 -9.25 9.74 10.88
N ASP A 72 -8.38 10.71 11.13
CA ASP A 72 -7.55 11.35 10.09
C ASP A 72 -6.58 10.34 9.44
N VAL A 73 -5.96 9.48 10.25
CA VAL A 73 -5.06 8.41 9.77
C VAL A 73 -5.81 7.44 8.85
N VAL A 74 -7.00 6.98 9.29
CA VAL A 74 -7.85 6.06 8.53
C VAL A 74 -8.32 6.69 7.22
N ASN A 75 -8.81 7.93 7.27
CA ASN A 75 -9.25 8.66 6.07
C ASN A 75 -8.10 8.90 5.08
N GLY A 76 -6.90 9.22 5.59
CA GLY A 76 -5.70 9.36 4.78
C GLY A 76 -5.32 8.07 4.05
N ALA A 77 -5.52 6.91 4.70
CA ALA A 77 -5.18 5.60 4.14
C ALA A 77 -6.13 5.20 3.00
N PHE A 78 -7.38 5.62 3.09
CA PHE A 78 -8.44 5.24 2.16
C PHE A 78 -8.80 6.33 1.14
N LYS A 79 -7.98 7.39 1.02
CA LYS A 79 -8.24 8.53 0.12
C LYS A 79 -8.53 8.17 -1.34
N ASN A 80 -8.03 7.02 -1.81
CA ASN A 80 -8.15 6.55 -3.19
C ASN A 80 -9.25 5.49 -3.39
N LEU A 81 -9.98 5.11 -2.34
CA LEU A 81 -11.07 4.13 -2.41
C LEU A 81 -12.41 4.82 -2.70
N ASP A 82 -13.41 4.06 -3.17
CA ASP A 82 -14.78 4.57 -3.25
C ASP A 82 -15.44 4.65 -1.87
N ASP A 83 -16.56 5.39 -1.75
CA ASP A 83 -17.16 5.66 -0.45
C ASP A 83 -17.73 4.41 0.24
N LYS A 84 -18.18 3.43 -0.54
CA LYS A 84 -18.68 2.15 -0.01
C LYS A 84 -17.53 1.29 0.50
N GLU A 85 -16.40 1.28 -0.19
CA GLU A 85 -15.18 0.61 0.25
C GLU A 85 -14.57 1.29 1.48
N LYS A 86 -14.62 2.63 1.56
CA LYS A 86 -14.16 3.38 2.74
C LYS A 86 -14.96 3.00 3.97
N GLU A 87 -16.29 3.05 3.90
CA GLU A 87 -17.18 2.73 5.04
C GLU A 87 -16.90 1.31 5.55
N ALA A 88 -16.93 0.32 4.66
CA ALA A 88 -16.68 -1.07 5.03
C ALA A 88 -15.28 -1.32 5.63
N ARG A 89 -14.25 -0.62 5.14
CA ARG A 89 -12.87 -0.78 5.65
C ARG A 89 -12.61 0.02 6.92
N SER A 90 -13.23 1.18 7.09
CA SER A 90 -13.10 1.99 8.30
C SER A 90 -13.66 1.24 9.51
N ASP A 91 -14.85 0.66 9.40
CA ASP A 91 -15.45 -0.14 10.47
C ASP A 91 -14.55 -1.31 10.87
N LEU A 92 -13.94 -1.96 9.89
CA LEU A 92 -13.00 -3.05 10.12
C LEU A 92 -11.75 -2.58 10.87
N VAL A 93 -11.16 -1.45 10.46
CA VAL A 93 -9.96 -0.89 11.10
C VAL A 93 -10.24 -0.53 12.55
N PHE A 94 -11.31 0.21 12.83
CA PHE A 94 -11.66 0.60 14.19
C PHE A 94 -11.95 -0.60 15.08
N SER A 95 -12.65 -1.60 14.55
CA SER A 95 -12.94 -2.86 15.27
C SER A 95 -11.64 -3.60 15.65
N LEU A 96 -10.69 -3.69 14.71
CA LEU A 96 -9.39 -4.31 14.96
C LEU A 96 -8.56 -3.51 15.96
N MET A 97 -8.51 -2.19 15.83
CA MET A 97 -7.78 -1.31 16.77
C MET A 97 -8.31 -1.49 18.19
N HIS A 98 -9.64 -1.49 18.37
CA HIS A 98 -10.25 -1.71 19.67
C HIS A 98 -9.93 -3.10 20.24
N LEU A 99 -9.99 -4.15 19.42
CA LEU A 99 -9.65 -5.51 19.84
C LEU A 99 -8.19 -5.65 20.27
N LEU A 100 -7.27 -5.13 19.45
CA LEU A 100 -5.82 -5.26 19.70
C LEU A 100 -5.35 -4.41 20.88
N ASN A 101 -6.16 -3.42 21.31
CA ASN A 101 -5.92 -2.63 22.50
C ASN A 101 -6.51 -3.27 23.78
N LYS A 102 -7.20 -4.42 23.70
CA LYS A 102 -7.72 -5.10 24.89
C LYS A 102 -6.60 -5.71 25.73
N GLU A 103 -6.69 -5.50 27.03
CA GLU A 103 -5.78 -6.11 28.00
C GLU A 103 -6.24 -7.51 28.43
N LYS A 104 -5.31 -8.28 29.00
CA LYS A 104 -5.58 -9.56 29.65
C LYS A 104 -6.37 -9.32 30.94
N ALA A 105 -7.47 -10.03 31.15
CA ALA A 105 -8.20 -9.94 32.42
C ALA A 105 -7.41 -10.58 33.58
N GLU A 106 -7.75 -10.22 34.82
CA GLU A 106 -7.06 -10.70 36.02
C GLU A 106 -7.13 -12.24 36.14
N ASP A 107 -8.31 -12.82 35.91
CA ASP A 107 -8.57 -14.27 35.98
C ASP A 107 -8.25 -15.04 34.69
N GLU A 108 -7.68 -14.37 33.69
CA GLU A 108 -7.42 -14.96 32.38
C GLU A 108 -5.99 -15.51 32.29
N THR A 109 -5.83 -16.76 31.84
CA THR A 109 -4.49 -17.30 31.52
C THR A 109 -3.93 -16.66 30.25
N ARG A 110 -2.63 -16.77 30.02
CA ARG A 110 -2.02 -16.26 28.78
C ARG A 110 -2.57 -16.98 27.54
N GLU A 111 -2.79 -18.28 27.69
CA GLU A 111 -3.32 -19.18 26.68
C GLU A 111 -4.76 -18.80 26.32
N SER A 112 -5.63 -18.62 27.33
CA SER A 112 -7.02 -18.22 27.12
C SER A 112 -7.15 -16.80 26.55
N PHE A 113 -6.29 -15.86 26.96
CA PHE A 113 -6.23 -14.52 26.36
C PHE A 113 -5.88 -14.57 24.88
N SER A 114 -4.82 -15.31 24.55
CA SER A 114 -4.36 -15.43 23.17
C SER A 114 -5.43 -16.08 22.29
N ALA A 115 -6.08 -17.14 22.79
CA ALA A 115 -7.20 -17.80 22.12
C ALA A 115 -8.37 -16.83 21.91
N ARG A 116 -8.76 -16.07 22.93
CA ARG A 116 -9.84 -15.08 22.84
C ARG A 116 -9.56 -14.00 21.80
N ILE A 117 -8.37 -13.40 21.81
CA ILE A 117 -8.00 -12.37 20.83
C ILE A 117 -8.02 -12.94 19.40
N VAL A 118 -7.53 -14.17 19.21
CA VAL A 118 -7.57 -14.83 17.89
C VAL A 118 -9.01 -15.10 17.44
N ASP A 119 -9.85 -15.67 18.30
CA ASP A 119 -11.26 -15.97 18.00
C ASP A 119 -12.04 -14.69 17.66
N GLU A 120 -11.86 -13.62 18.43
CA GLU A 120 -12.46 -12.32 18.14
C GLU A 120 -11.93 -11.73 16.82
N THR A 121 -10.64 -11.91 16.51
CA THR A 121 -10.04 -11.45 15.24
C THR A 121 -10.64 -12.19 14.05
N ILE A 122 -10.80 -13.51 14.15
CA ILE A 122 -11.41 -14.35 13.10
C ILE A 122 -12.84 -13.87 12.79
N LYS A 123 -13.61 -13.53 13.83
CA LYS A 123 -14.97 -12.98 13.68
C LYS A 123 -14.97 -11.63 12.98
N ILE A 124 -14.11 -10.71 13.41
CA ILE A 124 -13.99 -9.38 12.81
C ILE A 124 -13.58 -9.47 11.34
N LEU A 125 -12.65 -10.37 11.01
CA LEU A 125 -12.21 -10.61 9.63
C LEU A 125 -13.17 -11.50 8.82
N ASN A 126 -14.26 -11.99 9.43
CA ASN A 126 -15.23 -12.90 8.84
C ASN A 126 -14.57 -14.13 8.18
N LEU A 127 -13.59 -14.73 8.88
CA LEU A 127 -12.83 -15.89 8.44
C LEU A 127 -13.40 -17.23 8.95
N GLU A 128 -14.55 -17.21 9.62
CA GLU A 128 -15.24 -18.43 10.02
C GLU A 128 -15.68 -19.18 8.74
N GLU A 129 -15.06 -20.33 8.47
CA GLU A 129 -15.50 -21.20 7.37
C GLU A 129 -16.97 -21.56 7.61
N LYS A 130 -17.82 -21.31 6.60
CA LYS A 130 -19.12 -21.96 6.51
C LYS A 130 -18.87 -23.45 6.30
N ILE A 131 -18.92 -24.22 7.39
CA ILE A 131 -19.08 -25.68 7.36
C ILE A 131 -20.52 -26.00 6.99
#